data_AF-X1KBU2-F1
#
_entry.id   AF-X1KBU2-F1
#
_cell.length_a   1.000
_cell.length_b   1.000
_cell.length_c   1.000
_cell.angle_alpha   90.00
_cell.angle_beta   90.00
_cell.angle_gamma   90.00
#
_symmetry.space_group_name_H-M   'P 1'
#
loop_
_entity.id
_entity.type
_entity.pdbx_description
1 polymer ?
#
loop_
_entity_poly.entity_id
_entity_poly.type
_entity_poly.pdbx_seq_one_letter_code
_entity_poly.pdbx_strand_id
1 'polypeptide(L)'
;EALTHQPITAALEVMQENSIDPKEVKEVLVETTTRGADILSDPSKYKPTTKETADHSLPYCIAVAVAKGNVFPSDFEEDAFRDPLVWSLLDKIKVVANPEIDALISKEFIKVTWGKLAFSPQPIIVACFFPPKS
;
A
#
# COMPACT_ATOMS: atom_id res chain seq x y z
N GLU A 1 1.65 -13.90 -3.27
CA GLU A 1 3.06 -13.77 -3.74
C GLU A 1 3.89 -13.17 -2.60
N ALA A 2 5.15 -13.56 -2.37
CA ALA A 2 5.87 -13.17 -1.15
C ALA A 2 6.11 -11.65 -0.97
N LEU A 3 5.99 -10.87 -2.05
CA LEU A 3 6.31 -9.43 -2.08
C LEU A 3 5.12 -8.51 -1.75
N THR A 4 3.88 -8.99 -1.77
CA THR A 4 2.70 -8.15 -1.45
C THR A 4 2.36 -8.15 0.03
N HIS A 5 2.73 -9.20 0.76
CA HIS A 5 2.37 -9.34 2.18
C HIS A 5 3.07 -8.32 3.08
N GLN A 6 4.36 -8.01 2.83
CA GLN A 6 5.12 -7.09 3.69
C GLN A 6 4.56 -5.67 3.61
N PRO A 7 4.27 -5.12 2.42
CA PRO A 7 3.66 -3.81 2.33
C PRO A 7 2.26 -3.73 2.97
N ILE A 8 1.45 -4.77 2.80
CA ILE A 8 0.10 -4.83 3.38
C ILE A 8 0.18 -4.78 4.90
N THR A 9 1.02 -5.60 5.51
CA THR A 9 1.19 -5.63 6.98
C THR A 9 1.61 -4.26 7.51
N ALA A 10 2.62 -3.64 6.90
CA ALA A 10 3.09 -2.33 7.32
C ALA A 10 2.00 -1.26 7.20
N ALA A 11 1.22 -1.25 6.11
CA ALA A 11 0.10 -0.31 5.96
C ALA A 11 -0.98 -0.50 7.05
N LEU A 12 -1.30 -1.75 7.40
CA LEU A 12 -2.23 -2.08 8.48
C LEU A 12 -1.72 -1.59 9.84
N GLU A 13 -0.44 -1.84 10.14
CA GLU A 13 0.22 -1.38 11.37
C GLU A 13 0.14 0.15 11.49
N VAL A 14 0.49 0.89 10.43
CA VAL A 14 0.40 2.37 10.44
C VAL A 14 -1.01 2.84 10.76
N MET A 15 -2.01 2.28 10.08
CA MET A 15 -3.42 2.65 10.25
C MET A 15 -3.89 2.36 11.68
N GLN A 16 -3.50 1.20 12.23
CA GLN A 16 -3.89 0.77 13.57
C GLN A 16 -3.20 1.58 14.68
N GLU A 17 -1.88 1.70 14.64
CA GLU A 17 -1.09 2.39 15.66
C GLU A 17 -1.48 3.87 15.81
N ASN A 18 -1.91 4.48 14.69
CA ASN A 18 -2.27 5.89 14.65
C ASN A 18 -3.78 6.14 14.66
N SER A 19 -4.61 5.09 14.72
CA SER A 19 -6.08 5.19 14.70
C SER A 19 -6.60 6.09 13.57
N ILE A 20 -6.07 5.89 12.37
CA ILE A 20 -6.34 6.75 11.20
C ILE A 20 -7.72 6.40 10.63
N ASP A 21 -8.58 7.40 10.43
CA ASP A 21 -9.78 7.23 9.59
C ASP A 21 -9.34 7.10 8.12
N PRO A 22 -9.65 5.99 7.42
CA PRO A 22 -9.32 5.83 6.01
C PRO A 22 -9.76 6.99 5.12
N LYS A 23 -10.84 7.70 5.49
CA LYS A 23 -11.35 8.86 4.74
C LYS A 23 -10.46 10.10 4.86
N GLU A 24 -9.65 10.18 5.90
CA GLU A 24 -8.72 11.28 6.16
C GLU A 24 -7.33 11.04 5.51
N VAL A 25 -7.12 9.87 4.89
CA VAL A 25 -5.88 9.56 4.17
C VAL A 25 -5.77 10.45 2.91
N LYS A 26 -4.62 11.09 2.75
CA LYS A 26 -4.31 11.99 1.63
C LYS A 26 -3.37 11.36 0.60
N GLU A 27 -2.37 10.62 1.08
CA GLU A 27 -1.38 9.96 0.24
C GLU A 27 -0.83 8.74 0.98
N VAL A 28 -0.54 7.68 0.24
CA VAL A 28 0.25 6.54 0.72
C VAL A 28 1.41 6.35 -0.25
N LEU A 29 2.62 6.56 0.23
CA LEU A 29 3.84 6.33 -0.51
C LEU A 29 4.45 5.00 -0.05
N VAL A 30 4.69 4.10 -1.00
CA VAL A 30 5.39 2.83 -0.79
C VAL A 30 6.72 2.92 -1.53
N GLU A 31 7.81 2.84 -0.80
CA GLU A 31 9.17 2.80 -1.34
C GLU A 31 9.67 1.36 -1.28
N THR A 32 10.05 0.80 -2.43
CA THR A 32 10.53 -0.58 -2.56
C THR A 32 11.73 -0.63 -3.52
N THR A 33 12.22 -1.84 -3.80
CA THR A 33 13.24 -2.09 -4.83
C THR A 33 12.75 -1.66 -6.21
N THR A 34 13.66 -1.33 -7.13
CA THR A 34 13.32 -1.02 -8.52
C THR A 34 12.49 -2.14 -9.16
N ARG A 35 12.90 -3.40 -8.94
CA ARG A 35 12.17 -4.57 -9.41
C ARG A 35 10.77 -4.68 -8.79
N GLY A 36 10.62 -4.39 -7.50
CA GLY A 36 9.33 -4.42 -6.81
C GLY A 36 8.37 -3.39 -7.37
N ALA A 37 8.84 -2.15 -7.57
CA ALA A 37 8.04 -1.09 -8.18
C ALA A 37 7.60 -1.47 -9.60
N ASP A 38 8.52 -1.95 -10.44
CA ASP A 38 8.20 -2.29 -11.83
C ASP A 38 7.19 -3.44 -11.95
N ILE A 39 7.29 -4.48 -11.11
CA ILE A 39 6.45 -5.68 -11.22
C ILE A 39 5.09 -5.49 -10.54
N LEU A 40 5.07 -4.83 -9.39
CA LEU A 40 3.89 -4.80 -8.53
C LEU A 40 3.04 -3.54 -8.71
N SER A 41 3.54 -2.54 -9.43
CA SER A 41 2.88 -1.25 -9.64
C SER A 41 2.98 -0.72 -11.07
N ASP A 42 3.08 -1.60 -12.06
CA ASP A 42 2.95 -1.16 -13.46
C ASP A 42 1.57 -0.49 -13.70
N PRO A 43 1.41 0.33 -14.77
CA PRO A 43 0.18 1.07 -15.01
C PRO A 43 -1.12 0.25 -14.99
N SER A 44 -1.07 -1.05 -15.34
CA SER A 44 -2.24 -1.93 -15.29
C SER A 44 -2.69 -2.26 -13.85
N LYS A 45 -1.77 -2.23 -12.88
CA LYS A 45 -2.03 -2.51 -11.46
C LYS A 45 -2.84 -1.41 -10.79
N TYR A 46 -2.85 -0.21 -11.34
CA TYR A 46 -3.66 0.91 -10.86
C TYR A 46 -5.11 0.87 -11.36
N LYS A 47 -5.43 -0.04 -12.28
CA LYS A 47 -6.80 -0.22 -12.80
C LYS A 47 -7.10 -1.71 -12.98
N PRO A 48 -7.04 -2.51 -11.91
CA PRO A 48 -7.29 -3.94 -12.03
C PRO A 48 -8.76 -4.17 -12.39
N THR A 49 -9.01 -4.99 -13.42
CA THR A 49 -10.37 -5.35 -13.85
C THR A 49 -10.69 -6.82 -13.61
N THR A 50 -9.71 -7.60 -13.16
CA THR A 50 -9.85 -9.04 -12.89
C THR A 50 -9.24 -9.38 -11.54
N LYS A 51 -9.68 -10.51 -10.97
CA LYS A 51 -9.12 -11.07 -9.75
C LYS A 51 -7.62 -11.27 -9.85
N GLU A 52 -7.13 -11.84 -10.95
CA GLU A 52 -5.68 -12.07 -11.12
C GLU A 52 -4.92 -10.75 -11.14
N THR A 53 -5.43 -9.73 -11.81
CA THR A 53 -4.74 -8.43 -11.87
C THR A 53 -4.74 -7.74 -10.51
N ALA A 54 -5.82 -7.88 -9.73
CA ALA A 54 -5.97 -7.30 -8.41
C ALA A 54 -5.10 -7.96 -7.34
N ASP A 55 -5.03 -9.30 -7.29
CA ASP A 55 -4.22 -10.05 -6.29
C ASP A 55 -2.71 -9.81 -6.49
N HIS A 56 -2.31 -9.50 -7.73
CA HIS A 56 -0.95 -9.12 -8.07
C HIS A 56 -0.76 -7.60 -8.18
N SER A 57 -1.69 -6.78 -7.69
CA SER A 57 -1.57 -5.32 -7.64
C SER A 57 -1.25 -4.88 -6.22
N LEU A 58 -0.02 -4.46 -6.00
CA LEU A 58 0.36 -3.86 -4.73
C LEU A 58 -0.46 -2.62 -4.39
N PRO A 59 -0.67 -1.63 -5.29
CA PRO A 59 -1.45 -0.45 -4.93
C PRO A 59 -2.91 -0.81 -4.61
N TYR A 60 -3.52 -1.80 -5.28
CA TYR A 60 -4.87 -2.27 -4.92
C TYR A 60 -4.90 -2.93 -3.55
N CYS A 61 -3.97 -3.85 -3.27
CA CYS A 61 -3.89 -4.51 -1.97
C CYS A 61 -3.70 -3.52 -0.81
N ILE A 62 -2.89 -2.48 -1.01
CA ILE A 62 -2.72 -1.39 -0.03
C ILE A 62 -4.00 -0.58 0.13
N ALA A 63 -4.72 -0.29 -0.96
CA ALA A 63 -6.00 0.42 -0.89
C ALA A 63 -7.04 -0.36 -0.07
N VAL A 64 -7.13 -1.67 -0.27
CA VAL A 64 -8.00 -2.56 0.51
C VAL A 64 -7.60 -2.56 1.99
N ALA A 65 -6.31 -2.75 2.27
CA ALA A 65 -5.77 -2.75 3.62
C ALA A 65 -6.09 -1.46 4.37
N VAL A 66 -5.88 -0.32 3.73
CA VAL A 66 -6.18 1.01 4.29
C VAL A 66 -7.67 1.21 4.45
N ALA A 67 -8.50 0.79 3.49
CA ALA A 67 -9.95 0.97 3.54
C ALA A 67 -10.62 0.15 4.65
N LYS A 68 -10.21 -1.11 4.81
CA LYS A 68 -10.95 -2.13 5.57
C LYS A 68 -10.24 -2.56 6.84
N GLY A 69 -8.95 -2.23 7.01
CA GLY A 69 -8.15 -2.71 8.14
C GLY A 69 -7.87 -4.21 8.08
N ASN A 70 -8.06 -4.84 6.92
CA ASN A 70 -7.75 -6.24 6.62
C ASN A 70 -7.68 -6.44 5.10
N VAL A 71 -7.19 -7.60 4.68
CA VAL A 71 -7.23 -8.06 3.28
C VAL A 71 -7.61 -9.53 3.28
N PHE A 72 -8.71 -9.87 2.62
CA PHE A 72 -9.25 -11.22 2.51
C PHE A 72 -9.38 -11.65 1.04
N PRO A 73 -9.45 -12.96 0.75
CA PRO A 73 -9.69 -13.44 -0.61
C PRO A 73 -10.96 -12.87 -1.27
N SER A 74 -11.99 -12.58 -0.48
CA SER A 74 -13.22 -11.94 -0.94
C SER A 74 -13.03 -10.53 -1.49
N ASP A 75 -11.93 -9.85 -1.15
CA ASP A 75 -11.62 -8.50 -1.62
C ASP A 75 -11.13 -8.45 -3.08
N PHE A 76 -10.98 -9.63 -3.69
CA PHE A 76 -10.57 -9.80 -5.09
C PHE A 76 -11.68 -10.39 -5.97
N GLU A 77 -12.88 -10.57 -5.42
CA GLU A 77 -14.07 -11.01 -6.17
C GLU A 77 -14.78 -9.81 -6.83
N GLU A 78 -15.61 -10.07 -7.84
CA GLU A 78 -16.26 -9.03 -8.67
C GLU A 78 -16.98 -7.93 -7.85
N ASP A 79 -17.66 -8.31 -6.78
CA ASP A 79 -18.40 -7.35 -5.94
C ASP A 79 -17.48 -6.43 -5.14
N ALA A 80 -16.26 -6.87 -4.79
CA ALA A 80 -15.30 -6.05 -4.06
C ALA A 80 -14.81 -4.86 -4.91
N PHE A 81 -14.77 -5.01 -6.23
CA PHE A 81 -14.43 -3.94 -7.17
C PHE A 81 -15.50 -2.84 -7.24
N ARG A 82 -16.61 -2.94 -6.50
CA ARG A 82 -17.63 -1.88 -6.44
C ARG A 82 -17.43 -0.92 -5.26
N ASP A 83 -16.46 -1.17 -4.38
CA ASP A 83 -16.22 -0.34 -3.20
C ASP A 83 -15.58 1.02 -3.58
N PRO A 84 -16.31 2.15 -3.49
CA PRO A 84 -15.80 3.45 -3.91
C PRO A 84 -14.67 3.96 -3.01
N LEU A 85 -14.60 3.51 -1.74
CA LEU A 85 -13.53 3.92 -0.83
C LEU A 85 -12.19 3.35 -1.30
N VAL A 86 -12.15 2.07 -1.68
CA VAL A 86 -10.95 1.41 -2.20
C VAL A 86 -10.44 2.14 -3.44
N TRP A 87 -11.30 2.45 -4.40
CA TRP A 87 -10.90 3.20 -5.60
C TRP A 87 -10.39 4.61 -5.26
N SER A 88 -11.05 5.32 -4.35
CA SER A 88 -10.60 6.65 -3.93
C SER A 88 -9.23 6.65 -3.24
N LEU A 89 -8.88 5.54 -2.57
CA LEU A 89 -7.58 5.35 -1.93
C LEU A 89 -6.52 4.89 -2.92
N LEU A 90 -6.91 4.08 -3.92
CA LEU A 90 -6.02 3.63 -4.98
C LEU A 90 -5.37 4.80 -5.71
N ASP A 91 -6.14 5.84 -6.01
CA ASP A 91 -5.66 7.08 -6.64
C ASP A 91 -4.66 7.87 -5.77
N LYS A 92 -4.60 7.58 -4.47
CA LYS A 92 -3.70 8.24 -3.51
C LYS A 92 -2.44 7.44 -3.23
N ILE A 93 -2.32 6.23 -3.79
CA ILE A 93 -1.18 5.35 -3.57
C ILE A 93 -0.12 5.57 -4.64
N LYS A 94 1.13 5.74 -4.21
CA LYS A 94 2.30 5.83 -5.06
C LYS A 94 3.28 4.76 -4.65
N VAL A 95 3.70 3.94 -5.58
CA VAL A 95 4.77 2.97 -5.37
C VAL A 95 5.98 3.46 -6.15
N VAL A 96 7.11 3.63 -5.49
CA VAL A 96 8.33 4.17 -6.10
C VAL A 96 9.55 3.33 -5.75
N ALA A 97 10.49 3.27 -6.69
CA ALA A 97 11.79 2.68 -6.46
C ALA A 97 12.64 3.58 -5.57
N ASN A 98 13.28 3.02 -4.55
CA ASN A 98 14.27 3.72 -3.74
C ASN A 98 15.65 3.04 -3.89
N PRO A 99 16.67 3.71 -4.46
CA PRO A 99 18.00 3.16 -4.66
C PRO A 99 18.71 2.71 -3.37
N GLU A 100 18.38 3.31 -2.21
CA GLU A 100 18.93 2.89 -0.93
C GLU A 100 18.38 1.53 -0.49
N ILE A 101 17.14 1.22 -0.87
CA ILE A 101 16.50 -0.07 -0.65
C ILE A 101 17.11 -1.15 -1.56
N ASP A 102 17.37 -0.81 -2.83
CA ASP A 102 18.05 -1.73 -3.77
C ASP A 102 19.42 -2.19 -3.25
N ALA A 103 20.15 -1.30 -2.56
CA ALA A 103 21.46 -1.61 -1.97
C ALA A 103 21.37 -2.53 -0.73
N LEU A 104 20.23 -2.57 -0.06
CA LEU A 104 20.04 -3.30 1.21
C LEU A 104 19.35 -4.67 1.02
N ILE A 105 18.78 -4.93 -0.16
CA ILE A 105 18.18 -6.21 -0.63
C ILE A 105 17.00 -6.71 0.24
N SER A 106 16.77 -6.20 1.45
CA SER A 106 15.77 -6.70 2.41
C SER A 106 14.87 -5.63 3.05
N LYS A 107 14.88 -4.38 2.58
CA LYS A 107 14.06 -3.31 3.18
C LYS A 107 12.91 -2.92 2.27
N GLU A 108 11.76 -2.62 2.84
CA GLU A 108 10.69 -1.87 2.19
C GLU A 108 10.26 -0.77 3.15
N PHE A 109 9.69 0.31 2.64
CA PHE A 109 9.34 1.47 3.46
C PHE A 109 7.98 2.01 3.06
N ILE A 110 7.11 2.26 4.04
CA ILE A 110 5.76 2.75 3.79
C ILE A 110 5.51 4.02 4.57
N LYS A 111 5.06 5.03 3.86
CA LYS A 111 4.74 6.33 4.40
C LYS A 111 3.28 6.64 4.11
N VAL A 112 2.46 6.69 5.14
CA VAL A 112 1.07 7.13 5.05
C VAL A 112 0.98 8.60 5.49
N THR A 113 0.24 9.43 4.77
CA THR A 113 -0.01 10.83 5.14
C THR A 113 -1.52 11.07 5.27
N TRP A 114 -1.96 11.62 6.42
CA TRP A 114 -3.37 11.81 6.76
C TRP A 114 -3.66 13.14 7.50
N GLY A 115 -4.93 13.55 7.58
CA GLY A 115 -5.43 14.64 8.45
C GLY A 115 -5.80 15.96 7.75
N LYS A 116 -6.55 16.85 8.42
CA LYS A 116 -7.00 18.17 7.93
C LYS A 116 -5.82 19.12 7.65
N LEU A 117 -5.90 19.88 6.57
CA LEU A 117 -4.91 20.89 6.15
C LEU A 117 -5.00 22.13 7.06
N ALA A 118 -4.66 22.01 8.34
CA ALA A 118 -4.53 23.12 9.26
C ALA A 118 -3.57 22.73 10.38
N PHE A 119 -2.44 23.42 10.45
CA PHE A 119 -1.32 23.19 11.38
C PHE A 119 -0.49 21.93 11.15
N SER A 120 0.45 22.07 10.20
CA SER A 120 1.72 21.33 10.09
C SER A 120 1.68 19.81 10.36
N PRO A 121 1.44 18.97 9.36
CA PRO A 121 1.66 17.54 9.51
C PRO A 121 3.14 17.28 9.27
N GLN A 122 3.90 16.93 10.30
CA GLN A 122 5.05 16.09 9.98
C GLN A 122 4.45 14.76 9.51
N PRO A 123 4.74 14.30 8.28
CA PRO A 123 4.28 12.98 7.85
C PRO A 123 4.91 11.95 8.78
N ILE A 124 4.08 11.15 9.45
CA ILE A 124 4.59 10.04 10.23
C ILE A 124 5.01 8.96 9.25
N ILE A 125 6.31 8.70 9.30
CA ILE A 125 7.00 7.70 8.50
C ILE A 125 7.04 6.42 9.33
N VAL A 126 6.55 5.30 8.80
CA VAL A 126 6.72 3.99 9.43
C VAL A 126 7.58 3.12 8.52
N ALA A 127 8.85 2.98 8.89
CA ALA A 127 9.77 2.06 8.23
C ALA A 127 9.58 0.65 8.80
N CYS A 128 8.93 -0.26 8.07
CA CYS A 128 8.90 -1.67 8.47
C CYS A 128 10.14 -2.40 7.96
N PHE A 129 11.01 -2.79 8.90
CA PHE A 129 12.20 -3.59 8.62
C PHE A 129 11.86 -5.08 8.74
N PHE A 130 11.99 -5.83 7.64
CA PHE A 130 11.89 -7.28 7.69
C PHE A 130 13.27 -7.91 7.52
N PRO A 131 13.69 -8.83 8.41
CA PRO A 131 14.89 -9.61 8.17
C PRO A 131 14.70 -10.49 6.93
N PRO A 132 15.77 -10.81 6.17
CA PRO A 132 15.68 -11.74 5.06
C PRO A 132 15.09 -13.06 5.56
N LYS A 133 14.09 -13.61 4.85
CA LYS A 133 13.61 -14.97 5.13
C LYS A 133 14.78 -15.93 4.90
N SER A 134 15.18 -16.61 5.96
CA SER A 134 16.19 -17.68 5.98
C SER A 134 15.84 -18.81 5.04
#